data_AF-A0A960SRI3-F1
#
_entry.id   AF-A0A960SRI3-F1
#
_cell.length_a   1.000
_cell.length_b   1.000
_cell.length_c   1.000
_cell.angle_alpha   90.00
_cell.angle_beta   90.00
_cell.angle_gamma   90.00
#
_symmetry.space_group_name_H-M   'P 1'
#
loop_
_entity.id
_entity.type
_entity.pdbx_description
1 polymer ?
#
loop_
_entity_poly.entity_id
_entity_poly.type
_entity_poly.pdbx_seq_one_letter_code
_entity_poly.pdbx_strand_id
1 'polypeptide(L)'
;MIGCLLVTVVAFGRAGETPIRGEAFRRGSELADRYCAVCHLRPTPELLDKTTWRTKVLPLVKKLSGMELLDPERSPEERQALEEWRTIWEDYILVAAPDAPLPQPPRAVIRTNLTDRFDVELLSPFDAQGYATCVHIDEAARRLYLANALDRTLNVLDAAGRRLSSRTVDSTVVDLVPRGSGWLATEIGHVVPDDRPL
;
A
#
# COMPACT_ATOMS: atom_id res chain seq x y z
N MET A 1 -35.55 -24.72 65.12
CA MET A 1 -35.15 -23.34 64.74
C MET A 1 -34.45 -23.42 63.40
N ILE A 2 -35.12 -23.02 62.32
CA ILE A 2 -34.56 -22.99 60.97
C ILE A 2 -34.48 -21.52 60.57
N GLY A 3 -33.26 -20.98 60.57
CA GLY A 3 -32.99 -19.59 60.19
C GLY A 3 -32.96 -19.45 58.68
N CYS A 4 -33.85 -18.61 58.15
CA CYS A 4 -33.89 -18.25 56.74
C CYS A 4 -32.90 -17.09 56.52
N LEU A 5 -31.78 -17.36 55.84
CA LEU A 5 -30.80 -16.34 55.48
C LEU A 5 -31.28 -15.63 54.21
N LEU A 6 -31.68 -14.36 54.32
CA LEU A 6 -31.96 -13.50 53.18
C LEU A 6 -30.63 -12.96 52.63
N VAL A 7 -30.22 -13.43 51.45
CA VAL A 7 -29.08 -12.87 50.72
C VAL A 7 -29.63 -11.84 49.73
N THR A 8 -29.42 -10.56 50.04
CA THR A 8 -29.72 -9.46 49.12
C THR A 8 -28.60 -9.33 48.11
N VAL A 9 -28.84 -9.68 46.85
CA VAL A 9 -27.89 -9.44 45.76
C VAL A 9 -28.01 -7.97 45.33
N VAL A 10 -27.02 -7.16 45.69
CA VAL A 10 -26.87 -5.80 45.17
C VAL A 10 -26.17 -5.91 43.81
N ALA A 11 -26.92 -5.69 42.73
CA ALA A 11 -26.36 -5.62 41.39
C ALA A 11 -25.61 -4.29 41.21
N PHE A 12 -24.28 -4.33 41.20
CA PHE A 12 -23.45 -3.21 40.75
C PHE A 12 -23.51 -3.11 39.23
N GLY A 13 -24.15 -2.06 38.71
CA GLY A 13 -24.10 -1.70 37.30
C GLY A 13 -22.66 -1.38 36.89
N ARG A 14 -22.13 -2.11 35.90
CA ARG A 14 -20.87 -1.74 35.23
C ARG A 14 -21.18 -0.79 34.09
N ALA A 15 -20.53 0.38 34.15
CA ALA A 15 -20.40 1.31 33.04
C ALA A 15 -19.68 0.64 31.85
N GLY A 16 -20.17 0.95 30.63
CA GLY A 16 -19.53 0.58 29.37
C GLY A 16 -20.45 -0.17 28.39
N GLU A 17 -21.61 0.39 28.05
CA GLU A 17 -22.34 -0.09 26.87
C GLU A 17 -21.52 0.27 25.62
N THR A 18 -21.00 -0.75 24.96
CA THR A 18 -20.57 -0.63 23.56
C THR A 18 -21.81 -0.21 22.76
N PRO A 19 -21.77 0.83 21.89
CA PRO A 19 -22.96 1.24 21.16
C PRO A 19 -23.48 0.01 20.40
N ILE A 20 -24.76 -0.32 20.57
CA ILE A 20 -25.38 -1.43 19.86
C ILE A 20 -25.32 -1.08 18.38
N ARG A 21 -24.31 -1.62 17.70
CA ARG A 21 -24.04 -1.36 16.30
C ARG A 21 -25.18 -1.98 15.48
N GLY A 22 -25.98 -1.13 14.84
CA GLY A 22 -27.26 -1.49 14.22
C GLY A 22 -27.14 -2.35 12.96
N GLU A 23 -28.26 -2.60 12.30
CA GLU A 23 -28.34 -3.43 11.09
C GLU A 23 -27.40 -2.94 9.97
N ALA A 24 -27.41 -1.64 9.68
CA ALA A 24 -26.53 -1.03 8.67
C ALA A 24 -25.04 -1.25 8.97
N PHE A 25 -24.64 -1.20 10.25
CA PHE A 25 -23.25 -1.47 10.64
C PHE A 25 -22.86 -2.92 10.35
N ARG A 26 -23.70 -3.89 10.74
CA ARG A 26 -23.44 -5.30 10.47
C ARG A 26 -23.39 -5.58 8.97
N ARG A 27 -24.33 -5.00 8.21
CA ARG A 27 -24.35 -5.08 6.76
C ARG A 27 -23.07 -4.50 6.14
N GLY A 28 -22.60 -3.35 6.62
CA GLY A 28 -21.35 -2.75 6.16
C GLY A 28 -20.13 -3.64 6.43
N SER A 29 -20.09 -4.31 7.59
CA SER A 29 -19.05 -5.28 7.91
C SER A 29 -19.08 -6.49 6.97
N GLU A 30 -20.25 -7.05 6.70
CA GLU A 30 -20.42 -8.19 5.78
C GLU A 30 -20.05 -7.84 4.33
N LEU A 31 -20.42 -6.64 3.88
CA LEU A 31 -20.05 -6.12 2.57
C LEU A 31 -18.52 -5.90 2.48
N ALA A 32 -17.89 -5.39 3.55
CA ALA A 32 -16.44 -5.25 3.62
C ALA A 32 -15.72 -6.61 3.57
N ASP A 33 -16.26 -7.64 4.23
CA ASP A 33 -15.75 -9.01 4.15
C ASP A 33 -15.78 -9.56 2.73
N ARG A 34 -16.85 -9.26 2.00
CA ARG A 34 -17.03 -9.73 0.62
C ARG A 34 -16.13 -9.01 -0.37
N TYR A 35 -16.05 -7.68 -0.31
CA TYR A 35 -15.44 -6.90 -1.38
C TYR A 35 -14.02 -6.43 -1.07
N CYS A 36 -13.72 -6.09 0.20
CA CYS A 36 -12.40 -5.55 0.54
C CYS A 36 -11.31 -6.63 0.65
N ALA A 37 -11.67 -7.91 0.57
CA ALA A 37 -10.75 -9.05 0.59
C ALA A 37 -10.42 -9.61 -0.81
N VAL A 38 -10.97 -9.01 -1.89
CA VAL A 38 -10.85 -9.55 -3.26
C VAL A 38 -9.45 -9.34 -3.84
N CYS A 39 -8.82 -8.19 -3.58
CA CYS A 39 -7.53 -7.83 -4.17
C CYS A 39 -6.33 -8.07 -3.23
N HIS A 40 -6.54 -7.96 -1.92
CA HIS A 40 -5.51 -8.11 -0.89
C HIS A 40 -6.18 -8.47 0.45
N LEU A 41 -5.39 -8.57 1.53
CA LEU A 41 -5.92 -8.84 2.86
C LEU A 41 -6.96 -7.78 3.26
N ARG A 42 -8.08 -8.23 3.82
CA ARG A 42 -9.16 -7.36 4.28
C ARG A 42 -8.66 -6.38 5.36
N PRO A 43 -8.80 -5.06 5.18
CA PRO A 43 -8.55 -4.12 6.27
C PRO A 43 -9.64 -4.20 7.34
N THR A 44 -9.27 -4.02 8.60
CA THR A 44 -10.24 -3.77 9.69
C THR A 44 -10.25 -2.28 10.06
N PRO A 45 -11.38 -1.74 10.56
CA PRO A 45 -11.49 -0.32 10.89
C PRO A 45 -10.40 0.17 11.86
N GLU A 46 -9.94 -0.69 12.77
CA GLU A 46 -9.02 -0.35 13.85
C GLU A 46 -7.59 -0.11 13.37
N LEU A 47 -7.24 -0.52 12.14
CA LEU A 47 -5.87 -0.40 11.61
C LEU A 47 -5.41 1.05 11.48
N LEU A 48 -6.32 1.98 11.24
CA LEU A 48 -6.04 3.40 11.01
C LEU A 48 -7.05 4.27 11.73
N ASP A 49 -6.65 5.50 12.03
CA ASP A 49 -7.60 6.48 12.56
C ASP A 49 -8.61 6.94 11.51
N LYS A 50 -9.75 7.44 11.99
CA LYS A 50 -10.85 7.94 11.17
C LYS A 50 -10.43 9.03 10.18
N THR A 51 -9.48 9.90 10.55
CA THR A 51 -8.98 10.97 9.66
C THR A 51 -8.19 10.38 8.50
N THR A 52 -7.32 9.41 8.78
CA THR A 52 -6.53 8.71 7.77
C THR A 52 -7.43 7.90 6.83
N TRP A 53 -8.40 7.15 7.37
CA TRP A 53 -9.39 6.46 6.54
C TRP A 53 -10.13 7.42 5.61
N ARG A 54 -10.67 8.51 6.14
CA ARG A 54 -11.50 9.47 5.39
C ARG A 54 -10.72 10.26 4.35
N THR A 55 -9.53 10.72 4.70
CA THR A 55 -8.79 11.71 3.87
C THR A 55 -7.72 11.10 2.98
N LYS A 56 -7.28 9.86 3.26
CA LYS A 56 -6.20 9.20 2.51
C LYS A 56 -6.70 7.94 1.84
N VAL A 57 -7.25 6.99 2.60
CA VAL A 57 -7.53 5.66 2.06
C VAL A 57 -8.79 5.64 1.21
N LEU A 58 -9.91 6.18 1.71
CA LEU A 58 -11.18 6.21 0.97
C LEU A 58 -11.04 6.84 -0.44
N PRO A 59 -10.43 8.04 -0.61
CA PRO A 59 -10.24 8.62 -1.95
C PRO A 59 -9.40 7.73 -2.88
N LEU A 60 -8.31 7.15 -2.34
CA LEU A 60 -7.43 6.30 -3.12
C LEU A 60 -8.14 5.01 -3.58
N VAL A 61 -8.82 4.33 -2.67
CA VAL A 61 -9.54 3.08 -3.00
C VAL A 61 -10.71 3.38 -3.92
N LYS A 62 -11.41 4.52 -3.76
CA LYS A 62 -12.48 4.95 -4.69
C LYS A 62 -11.97 5.05 -6.13
N LYS A 63 -10.80 5.66 -6.31
CA LYS A 63 -10.13 5.75 -7.62
C LYS A 63 -9.68 4.39 -8.15
N LEU A 64 -8.94 3.62 -7.34
CA LEU A 64 -8.38 2.33 -7.78
C LEU A 64 -9.44 1.26 -8.07
N SER A 65 -10.59 1.31 -7.41
CA SER A 65 -11.71 0.39 -7.66
C SER A 65 -12.65 0.86 -8.78
N GLY A 66 -12.43 2.04 -9.36
CA GLY A 66 -13.31 2.62 -10.38
C GLY A 66 -14.65 3.15 -9.86
N MET A 67 -14.87 3.16 -8.54
CA MET A 67 -16.12 3.64 -7.92
C MET A 67 -16.40 5.13 -8.15
N GLU A 68 -15.41 5.91 -8.60
CA GLU A 68 -15.61 7.30 -9.02
C GLU A 68 -16.27 7.46 -10.40
N LEU A 69 -16.28 6.40 -11.22
CA LEU A 69 -16.82 6.43 -12.58
C LEU A 69 -18.30 6.00 -12.66
N LEU A 70 -18.85 5.51 -11.54
CA LEU A 70 -20.22 5.03 -11.44
C LEU A 70 -21.21 6.19 -11.30
N ASP A 71 -22.37 6.02 -11.90
CA ASP A 71 -23.47 6.98 -11.91
C ASP A 71 -24.78 6.25 -11.55
N PRO A 72 -25.46 6.65 -10.44
CA PRO A 72 -26.67 5.97 -9.98
C PRO A 72 -27.85 6.06 -10.96
N GLU A 73 -27.79 6.96 -11.95
CA GLU A 73 -28.81 7.10 -12.99
C GLU A 73 -28.51 6.27 -14.25
N ARG A 74 -27.30 5.71 -14.38
CA ARG A 74 -26.91 4.91 -15.56
C ARG A 74 -27.52 3.52 -15.52
N SER A 75 -27.52 2.86 -14.36
CA SER A 75 -28.16 1.56 -14.20
C SER A 75 -28.53 1.23 -12.74
N PRO A 76 -29.44 0.27 -12.50
CA PRO A 76 -29.72 -0.25 -11.16
C PRO A 76 -28.49 -0.85 -10.47
N GLU A 77 -27.60 -1.49 -11.23
CA GLU A 77 -26.39 -2.11 -10.70
C GLU A 77 -25.38 -1.07 -10.19
N GLU A 78 -25.17 0.02 -10.93
CA GLU A 78 -24.29 1.11 -10.50
C GLU A 78 -24.84 1.81 -9.25
N ARG A 79 -26.17 2.01 -9.19
CA ARG A 79 -26.84 2.52 -7.99
C ARG A 79 -26.63 1.62 -6.79
N GLN A 80 -26.86 0.31 -6.93
CA GLN A 80 -26.65 -0.65 -5.86
C GLN A 80 -25.19 -0.66 -5.39
N ALA A 81 -24.22 -0.63 -6.31
CA ALA A 81 -22.80 -0.59 -5.97
C ALA A 81 -22.44 0.66 -5.15
N LEU A 82 -22.98 1.82 -5.51
CA LEU A 82 -22.77 3.07 -4.76
C LEU A 82 -23.43 3.03 -3.37
N GLU A 83 -24.62 2.44 -3.24
CA GLU A 83 -25.28 2.23 -1.95
C GLU A 83 -24.48 1.28 -1.04
N GLU A 84 -24.04 0.13 -1.57
CA GLU A 84 -23.21 -0.82 -0.83
C GLU A 84 -21.87 -0.21 -0.42
N TRP A 85 -21.25 0.58 -1.29
CA TRP A 85 -20.05 1.36 -0.98
C TRP A 85 -20.27 2.33 0.16
N ARG A 86 -21.37 3.10 0.12
CA ARG A 86 -21.75 4.02 1.19
C ARG A 86 -21.89 3.25 2.51
N THR A 87 -22.53 2.09 2.50
CA THR A 87 -22.71 1.27 3.71
C THR A 87 -21.41 0.69 4.26
N ILE A 88 -20.47 0.28 3.42
CA ILE A 88 -19.12 -0.13 3.88
C ILE A 88 -18.42 1.04 4.59
N TRP A 89 -18.41 2.21 3.96
CA TRP A 89 -17.56 3.31 4.41
C TRP A 89 -18.20 4.15 5.51
N GLU A 90 -19.44 4.59 5.32
CA GLU A 90 -20.14 5.48 6.24
C GLU A 90 -20.79 4.75 7.40
N ASP A 91 -21.32 3.54 7.17
CA ASP A 91 -22.07 2.81 8.20
C ASP A 91 -21.17 1.81 8.98
N TYR A 92 -19.98 1.48 8.48
CA TYR A 92 -19.05 0.53 9.11
C TYR A 92 -17.64 1.10 9.37
N ILE A 93 -16.80 1.31 8.34
CA ILE A 93 -15.38 1.67 8.51
C ILE A 93 -15.22 2.97 9.32
N LEU A 94 -15.89 4.05 8.92
CA LEU A 94 -15.77 5.35 9.58
C LEU A 94 -16.48 5.41 10.94
N VAL A 95 -17.39 4.48 11.23
CA VAL A 95 -18.05 4.37 12.54
C VAL A 95 -17.17 3.61 13.53
N ALA A 96 -16.52 2.52 13.09
CA ALA A 96 -15.69 1.69 13.94
C ALA A 96 -14.23 2.16 14.07
N ALA A 97 -13.73 2.97 13.13
CA ALA A 97 -12.37 3.46 13.18
C ALA A 97 -12.12 4.32 14.43
N PRO A 98 -10.99 4.14 15.13
CA PRO A 98 -10.62 4.94 16.28
C PRO A 98 -10.35 6.40 15.89
N ASP A 99 -10.47 7.32 16.85
CA ASP A 99 -10.16 8.73 16.60
C ASP A 99 -8.64 9.01 16.54
N ALA A 100 -7.83 8.17 17.18
CA ALA A 100 -6.38 8.25 17.18
C ALA A 100 -5.77 6.97 16.57
N PRO A 101 -4.61 7.07 15.89
CA PRO A 101 -3.97 5.91 15.28
C PRO A 101 -3.50 4.93 16.35
N LEU A 102 -3.42 3.65 15.98
CA LEU A 102 -2.80 2.66 16.85
C LEU A 102 -1.38 3.09 17.21
N PRO A 103 -0.95 2.88 18.48
CA PRO A 103 0.41 3.18 18.87
C PRO A 103 1.36 2.33 18.03
N GLN A 104 2.30 3.00 17.35
CA GLN A 104 3.34 2.28 16.65
C GLN A 104 4.36 1.78 17.68
N PRO A 105 4.81 0.51 17.60
CA PRO A 105 5.90 0.05 18.43
C PRO A 105 7.15 0.91 18.15
N PRO A 106 8.03 1.10 19.16
CA PRO A 106 9.26 1.83 18.97
C PRO A 106 10.06 1.20 17.82
N ARG A 107 10.35 2.00 16.80
CA ARG A 107 11.21 1.57 15.70
C ARG A 107 12.65 1.55 16.19
N ALA A 108 13.42 0.55 15.77
CA ALA A 108 14.86 0.56 16.01
C ALA A 108 15.46 1.85 15.43
N VAL A 109 16.45 2.42 16.12
CA VAL A 109 17.17 3.60 15.63
C VAL A 109 17.81 3.24 14.29
N ILE A 110 17.53 4.04 13.26
CA ILE A 110 18.18 3.91 11.96
C ILE A 110 19.68 4.15 12.16
N ARG A 111 20.48 3.11 11.93
CA ARG A 111 21.94 3.23 11.94
C ARG A 111 22.39 3.60 10.53
N THR A 112 22.79 4.84 10.34
CA THR A 112 23.28 5.35 9.04
C THR A 112 24.75 5.00 8.79
N ASN A 113 25.49 4.63 9.84
CA ASN A 113 26.93 4.39 9.78
C ASN A 113 27.21 2.89 9.84
N LEU A 114 26.77 2.14 8.82
CA LEU A 114 27.13 0.71 8.67
C LEU A 114 28.58 0.56 8.16
N THR A 115 29.50 1.36 8.67
CA THR A 115 30.90 1.49 8.22
C THR A 115 31.75 0.26 8.54
N ASP A 116 31.27 -0.60 9.43
CA ASP A 116 32.03 -1.81 9.80
C ASP A 116 32.08 -2.85 8.67
N ARG A 117 31.21 -2.71 7.65
CA ARG A 117 31.12 -3.65 6.52
C ARG A 117 30.89 -3.03 5.15
N PHE A 118 30.40 -1.80 5.07
CA PHE A 118 30.08 -1.14 3.81
C PHE A 118 30.51 0.33 3.84
N ASP A 119 31.09 0.79 2.74
CA ASP A 119 31.33 2.20 2.44
C ASP A 119 30.24 2.70 1.47
N VAL A 120 29.72 3.90 1.73
CA VAL A 120 28.72 4.52 0.86
C VAL A 120 29.45 5.40 -0.16
N GLU A 121 29.35 5.03 -1.44
CA GLU A 121 29.86 5.83 -2.54
C GLU A 121 28.71 6.47 -3.32
N LEU A 122 28.81 7.80 -3.51
CA LEU A 122 27.93 8.52 -4.43
C LEU A 122 28.48 8.37 -5.85
N LEU A 123 27.77 7.59 -6.67
CA LEU A 123 28.13 7.42 -8.07
C LEU A 123 27.85 8.72 -8.82
N SER A 124 28.87 9.30 -9.43
CA SER A 124 28.78 10.48 -10.30
C SER A 124 29.13 10.09 -11.74
N PRO A 125 28.44 10.60 -12.79
CA PRO A 125 27.35 11.58 -12.76
C PRO A 125 25.98 10.89 -12.85
N PHE A 126 25.33 10.66 -11.71
CA PHE A 126 23.90 10.42 -11.66
C PHE A 126 23.23 11.67 -11.08
N ASP A 127 22.29 12.25 -11.82
CA ASP A 127 21.46 13.32 -11.30
C ASP A 127 20.68 12.80 -10.09
N ALA A 128 20.45 13.66 -9.10
CA ALA A 128 19.90 13.31 -7.79
C ALA A 128 18.48 12.70 -7.80
N GLN A 129 17.88 12.49 -8.97
CA GLN A 129 16.58 11.83 -9.17
C GLN A 129 16.79 10.47 -9.84
N GLY A 130 17.34 9.50 -9.10
CA GLY A 130 17.42 8.12 -9.55
C GLY A 130 16.11 7.38 -9.31
N TYR A 131 15.45 6.89 -10.36
CA TYR A 131 14.35 5.92 -10.25
C TYR A 131 14.85 4.55 -10.72
N ALA A 132 15.70 3.92 -9.89
CA ALA A 132 16.27 2.62 -10.20
C ALA A 132 15.19 1.53 -10.20
N THR A 133 15.00 0.86 -11.34
CA THR A 133 14.00 -0.22 -11.49
C THR A 133 14.60 -1.59 -11.73
N CYS A 134 15.87 -1.63 -12.13
CA CYS A 134 16.65 -2.85 -12.22
C CYS A 134 18.10 -2.53 -11.87
N VAL A 135 18.70 -3.39 -11.04
CA VAL A 135 20.13 -3.40 -10.76
C VAL A 135 20.63 -4.82 -11.00
N HIS A 136 21.57 -4.99 -11.91
CA HIS A 136 22.21 -6.28 -12.17
C HIS A 136 23.73 -6.16 -12.04
N ILE A 137 24.33 -7.05 -11.25
CA ILE A 137 25.78 -7.09 -11.01
C ILE A 137 26.35 -8.25 -11.83
N ASP A 138 27.18 -7.93 -12.83
CA ASP A 138 27.99 -8.91 -13.53
C ASP A 138 29.37 -8.97 -12.87
N GLU A 139 29.54 -9.94 -11.98
CA GLU A 139 30.78 -10.12 -11.21
C GLU A 139 31.98 -10.46 -12.11
N ALA A 140 31.76 -11.27 -13.16
CA ALA A 140 32.83 -11.73 -14.04
C ALA A 140 33.39 -10.59 -14.89
N ALA A 141 32.52 -9.72 -15.41
CA ALA A 141 32.93 -8.54 -16.15
C ALA A 141 33.25 -7.33 -15.25
N ARG A 142 32.99 -7.43 -13.95
CA ARG A 142 33.03 -6.32 -12.97
C ARG A 142 32.22 -5.11 -13.43
N ARG A 143 30.98 -5.37 -13.85
CA ARG A 143 30.05 -4.36 -14.37
C ARG A 143 28.78 -4.30 -13.54
N LEU A 144 28.24 -3.10 -13.44
CA LEU A 144 26.93 -2.84 -12.85
C LEU A 144 25.99 -2.32 -13.94
N TYR A 145 24.85 -2.96 -14.10
CA TYR A 145 23.79 -2.55 -15.00
C TYR A 145 22.70 -1.90 -14.17
N LEU A 146 22.32 -0.67 -14.51
CA LEU A 146 21.37 0.15 -13.77
C LEU A 146 20.31 0.69 -14.73
N ALA A 147 19.08 0.21 -14.60
CA ALA A 147 17.94 0.77 -15.30
C ALA A 147 17.32 1.92 -14.49
N ASN A 148 17.01 3.02 -15.17
CA ASN A 148 16.35 4.18 -14.61
C ASN A 148 15.03 4.44 -15.36
N ALA A 149 13.91 4.40 -14.64
CA ALA A 149 12.60 4.62 -15.25
C ALA A 149 12.35 6.08 -15.63
N LEU A 150 12.95 7.04 -14.90
CA LEU A 150 12.67 8.46 -15.10
C LEU A 150 13.12 8.94 -16.50
N ASP A 151 14.30 8.49 -16.93
CA ASP A 151 14.89 8.83 -18.24
C ASP A 151 14.83 7.68 -19.25
N ARG A 152 14.25 6.54 -18.85
CA ARG A 152 14.16 5.29 -19.62
C ARG A 152 15.53 4.83 -20.15
N THR A 153 16.53 4.78 -19.28
CA THR A 153 17.88 4.35 -19.66
C THR A 153 18.32 3.06 -18.96
N LEU A 154 19.07 2.24 -19.69
CA LEU A 154 19.92 1.19 -19.13
C LEU A 154 21.38 1.65 -19.18
N ASN A 155 21.93 1.94 -18.01
CA ASN A 155 23.30 2.39 -17.83
C ASN A 155 24.21 1.19 -17.50
N VAL A 156 25.37 1.13 -18.13
CA VAL A 156 26.43 0.18 -17.79
C VAL A 156 27.54 0.95 -17.10
N LEU A 157 27.90 0.50 -15.91
CA LEU A 157 28.87 1.10 -15.03
C LEU A 157 30.04 0.16 -14.81
N ASP A 158 31.22 0.72 -14.62
CA ASP A 158 32.39 -0.03 -14.16
C ASP A 158 32.34 -0.26 -12.64
N ALA A 159 33.34 -0.97 -12.13
CA ALA A 159 33.47 -1.28 -10.70
C ALA A 159 33.67 -0.04 -9.79
N ALA A 160 33.93 1.13 -10.36
CA ALA A 160 34.07 2.40 -9.65
C ALA A 160 32.86 3.32 -9.87
N GLY A 161 31.76 2.80 -10.42
CA GLY A 161 30.53 3.55 -10.65
C GLY A 161 30.56 4.49 -11.86
N ARG A 162 31.65 4.49 -12.65
CA ARG A 162 31.73 5.36 -13.83
C ARG A 162 30.92 4.77 -14.96
N ARG A 163 30.11 5.61 -15.61
CA ARG A 163 29.28 5.20 -16.75
C ARG A 163 30.13 4.87 -17.97
N LEU A 164 30.16 3.60 -18.32
CA LEU A 164 30.78 3.06 -19.54
C LEU A 164 29.89 3.29 -20.75
N SER A 165 28.58 3.10 -20.59
CA SER A 165 27.60 3.34 -21.66
C SER A 165 26.20 3.58 -21.11
N SER A 166 25.33 4.14 -21.93
CA SER A 166 23.90 4.30 -21.66
C SER A 166 23.12 4.00 -22.92
N ARG A 167 21.98 3.33 -22.79
CA ARG A 167 21.05 3.05 -23.89
C ARG A 167 19.65 3.40 -23.45
N THR A 168 18.91 4.14 -24.27
CA THR A 168 17.47 4.29 -24.09
C THR A 168 16.78 2.96 -24.33
N VAL A 169 15.80 2.64 -23.50
CA VAL A 169 14.94 1.45 -23.58
C VAL A 169 13.51 1.87 -23.90
N ASP A 170 12.70 0.92 -24.38
CA ASP A 170 11.33 1.23 -24.82
C ASP A 170 10.43 1.52 -23.61
N SER A 171 10.56 0.72 -22.55
CA SER A 171 9.88 0.86 -21.27
C SER A 171 10.83 0.55 -20.08
N THR A 172 10.29 0.68 -18.87
CA THR A 172 10.94 0.36 -17.60
C THR A 172 11.42 -1.08 -17.56
N VAL A 173 12.74 -1.26 -17.58
CA VAL A 173 13.40 -2.55 -17.36
C VAL A 173 13.32 -2.91 -15.88
N VAL A 174 12.85 -4.13 -15.58
CA VAL A 174 12.76 -4.68 -14.23
C VAL A 174 13.65 -5.89 -14.00
N ASP A 175 14.10 -6.56 -15.06
CA ASP A 175 15.02 -7.69 -14.97
C ASP A 175 15.95 -7.77 -16.18
N LEU A 176 17.13 -8.36 -15.97
CA LEU A 176 18.16 -8.58 -16.97
C LEU A 176 18.69 -10.01 -16.84
N VAL A 177 18.52 -10.80 -17.91
CA VAL A 177 19.02 -12.17 -17.98
C VAL A 177 20.14 -12.26 -19.01
N PRO A 178 21.32 -12.79 -18.66
CA PRO A 178 22.40 -12.95 -19.62
C PRO A 178 22.03 -13.95 -20.72
N ARG A 179 22.33 -13.60 -21.97
CA ARG A 179 22.09 -14.42 -23.16
C ARG A 179 23.24 -14.27 -24.15
N GLY A 180 24.13 -15.27 -24.16
CA GLY A 180 25.30 -15.27 -25.04
C GLY A 180 26.21 -14.07 -24.74
N SER A 181 26.51 -13.27 -25.77
CA SER A 181 27.30 -12.05 -25.64
C SER A 181 26.48 -10.81 -25.24
N GLY A 182 25.20 -10.97 -24.93
CA GLY A 182 24.29 -9.87 -24.63
C GLY A 182 23.34 -10.17 -23.47
N TRP A 183 22.27 -9.38 -23.41
CA TRP A 183 21.27 -9.41 -22.35
C TRP A 183 19.88 -9.50 -22.96
N LEU A 184 19.01 -10.25 -22.29
CA LEU A 184 17.56 -10.18 -22.48
C LEU A 184 16.99 -9.35 -21.35
N ALA A 185 16.33 -8.24 -21.69
CA ALA A 185 15.68 -7.36 -20.72
C ALA A 185 14.20 -7.68 -20.61
N THR A 186 13.68 -7.74 -19.38
CA THR A 186 12.23 -7.76 -19.13
C THR A 186 11.76 -6.35 -18.86
N GLU A 187 10.81 -5.90 -19.69
CA GLU A 187 10.17 -4.60 -19.56
C GLU A 187 8.70 -4.79 -19.15
N ILE A 188 8.21 -3.97 -18.22
CA ILE A 188 6.83 -4.08 -17.70
C ILE A 188 5.80 -3.37 -18.57
N GLY A 189 6.21 -2.83 -19.71
CA GLY A 189 5.34 -2.08 -20.61
C GLY A 189 4.81 -0.80 -19.96
N HIS A 190 3.59 -0.40 -20.33
CA HIS A 190 2.95 0.80 -19.80
C HIS A 190 2.07 0.42 -18.61
N VAL A 191 2.51 0.70 -17.38
CA VAL A 191 1.73 0.43 -16.17
C VAL A 191 1.04 1.73 -15.74
N VAL A 192 -0.28 1.80 -15.92
CA VAL A 192 -1.09 2.93 -15.44
C VAL A 192 -1.17 2.91 -13.91
N PRO A 193 -1.00 4.06 -13.21
CA PRO A 193 -0.79 5.41 -13.74
C PRO A 193 0.58 5.55 -14.41
N ASP A 194 0.57 5.94 -15.69
CA ASP A 194 1.77 6.17 -16.51
C ASP A 194 1.93 7.66 -16.80
N ASP A 195 3.11 8.06 -17.29
CA ASP A 195 3.50 9.46 -17.46
C ASP A 195 2.86 10.14 -18.69
N ARG A 196 1.85 9.53 -19.33
CA ARG A 196 1.08 10.23 -20.37
C ARG A 196 0.16 11.26 -19.71
N PRO A 197 0.08 12.49 -20.25
CA PRO A 197 -0.91 13.45 -19.80
C PRO A 197 -2.32 12.88 -19.96
N LEU A 198 -3.17 13.12 -18.96
CA LEU A 198 -4.62 12.88 -19.02
C LEU A 198 -5.27 13.67 -20.16
#